data_AF-A0A931A837-F1
#
_entry.id   AF-A0A931A837-F1
#
_cell.length_a   1.000
_cell.length_b   1.000
_cell.length_c   1.000
_cell.angle_alpha   90.00
_cell.angle_beta   90.00
_cell.angle_gamma   90.00
#
_symmetry.space_group_name_H-M   'P 1'
#
loop_
_entity.id
_entity.type
_entity.pdbx_description
1 polymer ?
#
loop_
_entity_poly.entity_id
_entity_poly.type
_entity_poly.pdbx_seq_one_letter_code
_entity_poly.pdbx_strand_id
1 'polypeptide(L)'
;MRAGGVWRVLIVLVSWIALVSCGGERQAGEPPATGPARASGTAAPAASTTPSAGASQSAFCLDLTTFNIALVAYSAEVGQAIEGKPVDFKEARRLAGVIARLGEGMEDSAPADIAEAFHRQLTAVRKSSGKLSTGNNAFDVVDPMYNDRADADQKALNEYKCG
;
A
#
# COMPACT_ATOMS: atom_id res chain seq x y z
N MET A 1 52.55 -9.91 -13.39
CA MET A 1 53.19 -9.87 -12.06
C MET A 1 52.88 -8.52 -11.41
N ARG A 2 52.71 -8.52 -10.07
CA ARG A 2 52.12 -7.48 -9.18
C ARG A 2 50.58 -7.50 -9.15
N ALA A 3 49.86 -7.45 -8.03
CA ALA A 3 50.03 -7.65 -6.58
C ALA A 3 48.56 -7.56 -6.05
N GLY A 4 47.99 -8.39 -5.18
CA GLY A 4 48.43 -8.84 -3.87
C GLY A 4 48.07 -7.80 -2.79
N GLY A 5 47.03 -8.04 -1.96
CA GLY A 5 46.69 -7.21 -0.77
C GLY A 5 45.19 -7.04 -0.50
N VAL A 6 44.52 -7.95 0.22
CA VAL A 6 44.21 -7.90 1.68
C VAL A 6 43.21 -6.77 2.04
N TRP A 7 41.90 -7.08 2.14
CA TRP A 7 41.15 -7.34 3.38
C TRP A 7 41.03 -6.12 4.32
N ARG A 8 39.82 -5.56 4.46
CA ARG A 8 39.25 -5.17 5.76
C ARG A 8 37.76 -4.80 5.68
N VAL A 9 37.00 -5.65 6.36
CA VAL A 9 35.61 -5.51 6.82
C VAL A 9 35.48 -4.31 7.75
N LEU A 10 34.43 -3.52 7.60
CA LEU A 10 33.85 -2.76 8.71
C LEU A 10 32.33 -2.83 8.63
N ILE A 11 31.77 -3.77 9.40
CA ILE A 11 30.35 -3.86 9.73
C ILE A 11 30.14 -2.96 10.94
N VAL A 12 29.25 -1.96 10.82
CA VAL A 12 28.76 -1.19 11.97
C VAL A 12 27.28 -1.49 12.12
N LEU A 13 26.98 -2.35 13.09
CA LEU A 13 25.66 -2.60 13.65
C LEU A 13 25.27 -1.40 14.53
N VAL A 14 24.12 -0.78 14.26
CA VAL A 14 23.43 0.04 15.25
C VAL A 14 21.96 -0.39 15.28
N SER A 15 21.66 -1.15 16.33
CA SER A 15 20.33 -1.58 16.76
C SER A 15 19.76 -0.50 17.67
N TRP A 16 18.53 -0.04 17.40
CA TRP A 16 17.65 0.57 18.41
C TRP A 16 16.20 0.18 18.11
N ILE A 17 15.68 -0.71 18.94
CA ILE A 17 14.26 -1.06 19.07
C ILE A 17 13.68 -0.11 20.13
N ALA A 18 12.61 0.61 19.80
CA ALA A 18 11.76 1.28 20.77
C ALA A 18 10.34 0.72 20.65
N LEU A 19 9.97 -0.13 21.63
CA LEU A 19 8.58 -0.45 21.94
C LEU A 19 7.91 0.80 22.49
N VAL A 20 6.83 1.26 21.86
CA VAL A 20 5.80 2.07 22.53
C VAL A 20 4.58 1.16 22.74
N SER A 21 4.44 0.74 23.98
CA SER A 21 3.23 0.19 24.57
C SER A 21 2.58 1.31 25.38
N CYS A 22 1.40 1.73 24.98
CA CYS A 22 0.38 2.33 25.83
C CYS A 22 -0.90 1.59 25.43
N GLY A 23 -1.54 0.80 26.28
CA GLY A 23 -1.88 1.15 27.65
C GLY A 23 -3.37 1.45 27.63
N GLY A 24 -4.18 0.42 27.81
CA GLY A 24 -5.63 0.53 27.78
C GLY A 24 -6.17 1.21 29.03
N GLU A 25 -7.20 2.02 28.84
CA GLU A 25 -8.10 2.43 29.91
C GLU A 25 -9.45 1.76 29.67
N ARG A 26 -9.78 0.88 30.61
CA ARG A 26 -11.09 0.25 30.75
C ARG A 26 -12.08 1.32 31.22
N GLN A 27 -13.25 1.39 30.60
CA GLN A 27 -14.42 1.86 31.32
C GLN A 27 -15.57 0.87 31.10
N ALA A 28 -15.73 0.03 32.13
CA ALA A 28 -16.89 -0.81 32.33
C ALA A 28 -18.06 0.07 32.81
N GLY A 29 -19.22 -0.13 32.22
CA GLY A 29 -20.48 0.45 32.69
C GLY A 29 -21.64 -0.35 32.11
N GLU A 30 -22.16 -1.29 32.91
CA GLU A 30 -23.34 -2.12 32.63
C GLU A 30 -23.89 -2.55 34.03
N PRO A 31 -25.19 -2.86 34.29
CA PRO A 31 -26.37 -2.99 33.41
C PRO A 31 -27.64 -2.24 33.98
N PRO A 32 -28.92 -2.65 33.74
CA PRO A 32 -29.95 -1.79 33.13
C PRO A 32 -31.15 -1.52 34.06
N ALA A 33 -32.07 -0.63 33.65
CA ALA A 33 -33.41 -0.59 34.24
C ALA A 33 -34.49 -0.09 33.24
N THR A 34 -35.29 -1.05 32.78
CA THR A 34 -36.76 -1.05 32.69
C THR A 34 -37.51 -0.08 31.75
N GLY A 35 -38.21 -0.67 30.77
CA GLY A 35 -39.50 -0.17 30.29
C GLY A 35 -39.83 -0.50 28.82
N PRO A 36 -40.82 -1.37 28.52
CA PRO A 36 -41.29 -1.57 27.15
C PRO A 36 -42.38 -0.54 26.83
N ALA A 37 -42.02 0.56 26.17
CA ALA A 37 -43.02 1.43 25.56
C ALA A 37 -43.21 1.03 24.10
N ARG A 38 -44.14 0.09 23.88
CA ARG A 38 -44.66 -0.29 22.57
C ARG A 38 -45.47 0.87 22.01
N ALA A 39 -44.86 1.70 21.17
CA ALA A 39 -45.58 2.64 20.32
C ALA A 39 -45.74 2.02 18.93
N SER A 40 -46.92 1.47 18.68
CA SER A 40 -47.40 1.18 17.33
C SER A 40 -47.53 2.50 16.57
N GLY A 41 -46.77 2.65 15.48
CA GLY A 41 -46.87 3.76 14.54
C GLY A 41 -46.50 3.27 13.15
N THR A 42 -47.52 2.98 12.34
CA THR A 42 -47.41 2.61 10.94
C THR A 42 -47.08 3.84 10.08
N ALA A 43 -46.29 3.62 9.02
CA ALA A 43 -46.05 4.44 7.83
C ALA A 43 -44.80 5.35 7.82
N ALA A 44 -43.73 4.89 7.16
CA ALA A 44 -43.34 5.30 5.80
C ALA A 44 -42.03 4.58 5.40
N PRO A 45 -41.84 4.10 4.15
CA PRO A 45 -40.55 3.59 3.72
C PRO A 45 -39.60 4.78 3.55
N ALA A 46 -38.73 5.00 4.53
CA ALA A 46 -37.67 5.99 4.40
C ALA A 46 -36.67 5.49 3.34
N ALA A 47 -36.45 6.37 2.38
CA ALA A 47 -35.65 6.25 1.17
C ALA A 47 -34.40 5.36 1.31
N SER A 48 -34.16 4.57 0.25
CA SER A 48 -32.85 4.02 -0.07
C SER A 48 -31.79 5.10 0.08
N THR A 49 -30.96 4.98 1.12
CA THR A 49 -29.73 5.75 1.23
C THR A 49 -28.81 5.28 0.11
N THR A 50 -28.78 6.03 -0.99
CA THR A 50 -27.64 5.99 -1.91
C THR A 50 -26.38 6.16 -1.07
N PRO A 51 -25.37 5.27 -1.17
CA PRO A 51 -24.11 5.48 -0.47
C PRO A 51 -23.58 6.87 -0.85
N SER A 52 -23.45 7.73 0.15
CA SER A 52 -22.90 9.07 -0.02
C SER A 52 -21.50 8.93 -0.61
N ALA A 53 -21.22 9.62 -1.73
CA ALA A 53 -19.91 9.62 -2.38
C ALA A 53 -18.75 9.91 -1.41
N GLY A 54 -19.02 10.63 -0.30
CA GLY A 54 -18.04 10.89 0.75
C GLY A 54 -17.62 9.68 1.58
N ALA A 55 -18.49 8.68 1.80
CA ALA A 55 -18.12 7.46 2.51
C ALA A 55 -17.18 6.59 1.65
N SER A 56 -17.49 6.44 0.36
CA SER A 56 -16.64 5.71 -0.58
C SER A 56 -15.30 6.41 -0.84
N GLN A 57 -15.27 7.75 -0.92
CA GLN A 57 -14.02 8.49 -1.00
C GLN A 57 -13.16 8.33 0.25
N SER A 58 -13.75 8.34 1.45
CA SER A 58 -13.00 8.12 2.69
C SER A 58 -12.37 6.72 2.77
N ALA A 59 -13.06 5.69 2.27
CA ALA A 59 -12.54 4.32 2.17
C ALA A 59 -11.42 4.20 1.13
N PHE A 60 -11.66 4.69 -0.10
CA PHE A 60 -10.64 4.72 -1.16
C PHE A 60 -9.37 5.43 -0.68
N CYS A 61 -9.48 6.52 0.06
CA CYS A 61 -8.36 7.29 0.56
C CYS A 61 -7.53 6.57 1.63
N LEU A 62 -8.19 5.82 2.51
CA LEU A 62 -7.52 4.97 3.47
C LEU A 62 -6.78 3.83 2.77
N ASP A 63 -7.41 3.22 1.78
CA ASP A 63 -6.80 2.16 0.97
C ASP A 63 -5.66 2.70 0.08
N LEU A 64 -5.81 3.88 -0.50
CA LEU A 64 -4.78 4.57 -1.28
C LEU A 64 -3.54 4.88 -0.45
N THR A 65 -3.73 5.29 0.80
CA THR A 65 -2.61 5.49 1.73
C THR A 65 -1.84 4.19 1.95
N THR A 66 -2.56 3.09 2.18
CA THR A 66 -1.97 1.76 2.36
C THR A 66 -1.29 1.26 1.08
N PHE A 67 -1.92 1.49 -0.07
CA PHE A 67 -1.37 1.20 -1.40
C PHE A 67 -0.05 1.93 -1.62
N ASN A 68 0.02 3.24 -1.34
CA ASN A 68 1.23 4.04 -1.51
C ASN A 68 2.37 3.57 -0.60
N ILE A 69 2.08 3.19 0.66
CA ILE A 69 3.08 2.62 1.57
C ILE A 69 3.63 1.29 1.00
N ALA A 70 2.75 0.40 0.55
CA ALA A 70 3.15 -0.87 -0.05
C ALA A 70 3.94 -0.66 -1.34
N LEU A 71 3.56 0.33 -2.15
CA LEU A 71 4.23 0.71 -3.39
C LEU A 71 5.65 1.21 -3.13
N VAL A 72 5.84 2.10 -2.15
CA VAL A 72 7.18 2.58 -1.77
C VAL A 72 8.06 1.43 -1.28
N ALA A 73 7.53 0.54 -0.44
CA ALA A 73 8.26 -0.63 0.02
C ALA A 73 8.65 -1.56 -1.14
N TYR A 74 7.72 -1.82 -2.07
CA TYR A 74 7.98 -2.65 -3.24
C TYR A 74 9.04 -2.02 -4.16
N SER A 75 8.93 -0.72 -4.45
CA SER A 75 9.92 0.01 -5.21
C SER A 75 11.29 -0.10 -4.54
N ALA A 76 11.39 0.11 -3.21
CA ALA A 76 12.66 -0.03 -2.50
C ALA A 76 13.30 -1.42 -2.65
N GLU A 77 12.52 -2.50 -2.59
CA GLU A 77 13.03 -3.87 -2.80
C GLU A 77 13.51 -4.10 -4.24
N VAL A 78 12.75 -3.64 -5.24
CA VAL A 78 13.14 -3.77 -6.65
C VAL A 78 14.34 -2.88 -6.98
N GLY A 79 14.41 -1.68 -6.38
CA GLY A 79 15.47 -0.70 -6.56
C GLY A 79 16.84 -1.15 -6.05
N GLN A 80 16.90 -2.15 -5.16
CA GLN A 80 18.18 -2.77 -4.74
C GLN A 80 19.01 -3.23 -5.95
N ALA A 81 18.36 -3.71 -7.03
CA ALA A 81 19.03 -4.14 -8.24
C ALA A 81 19.77 -3.00 -8.97
N ILE A 82 19.28 -1.76 -8.89
CA ILE A 82 19.94 -0.57 -9.48
C ILE A 82 21.27 -0.32 -8.76
N GLU A 83 21.29 -0.52 -7.45
CA GLU A 83 22.49 -0.35 -6.62
C GLU A 83 23.45 -1.55 -6.67
N GLY A 84 23.17 -2.55 -7.52
CA GLY A 84 23.93 -3.79 -7.60
C GLY A 84 23.78 -4.69 -6.38
N LYS A 85 22.81 -4.41 -5.51
CA LYS A 85 22.50 -5.22 -4.33
C LYS A 85 21.55 -6.37 -4.74
N PRO A 86 21.63 -7.52 -4.03
CA PRO A 86 20.72 -8.61 -4.30
C PRO A 86 19.29 -8.21 -3.91
N VAL A 87 18.34 -8.48 -4.80
CA VAL A 87 16.90 -8.32 -4.54
C VAL A 87 16.40 -9.49 -3.71
N ASP A 88 15.64 -9.22 -2.65
CA ASP A 88 14.86 -10.26 -1.98
C ASP A 88 13.59 -10.57 -2.81
N PHE A 89 13.71 -11.53 -3.73
CA PHE A 89 12.60 -11.93 -4.58
C PHE A 89 11.40 -12.48 -3.82
N LYS A 90 11.57 -12.98 -2.59
CA LYS A 90 10.46 -13.46 -1.78
C LYS A 90 9.67 -12.28 -1.26
N GLU A 91 10.37 -11.28 -0.71
CA GLU A 91 9.75 -10.08 -0.17
C GLU A 91 9.14 -9.21 -1.27
N ALA A 92 9.84 -9.00 -2.39
CA ALA A 92 9.31 -8.26 -3.53
C ALA A 92 8.01 -8.90 -4.07
N ARG A 93 7.94 -10.23 -4.20
CA ARG A 93 6.69 -10.91 -4.59
C ARG A 93 5.59 -10.79 -3.54
N ARG A 94 5.94 -10.83 -2.25
CA ARG A 94 4.97 -10.64 -1.15
C ARG A 94 4.34 -9.25 -1.24
N LEU A 95 5.15 -8.22 -1.39
CA LEU A 95 4.71 -6.82 -1.53
C LEU A 95 3.89 -6.61 -2.80
N ALA A 96 4.33 -7.14 -3.95
CA ALA A 96 3.55 -7.12 -5.18
C ALA A 96 2.15 -7.74 -5.01
N GLY A 97 2.06 -8.87 -4.29
CA GLY A 97 0.78 -9.50 -3.97
C GLY A 97 -0.10 -8.67 -3.02
N VAL A 98 0.48 -7.90 -2.10
CA VAL A 98 -0.26 -6.93 -1.27
C VAL A 98 -0.82 -5.81 -2.14
N ILE A 99 0.03 -5.22 -3.00
CA ILE A 99 -0.37 -4.14 -3.91
C ILE A 99 -1.47 -4.63 -4.87
N ALA A 100 -1.35 -5.83 -5.41
CA ALA A 100 -2.36 -6.39 -6.32
C ALA A 100 -3.73 -6.52 -5.64
N ARG A 101 -3.79 -7.04 -4.41
CA ARG A 101 -5.05 -7.19 -3.67
C ARG A 101 -5.69 -5.85 -3.30
N LEU A 102 -4.88 -4.89 -2.83
CA LEU A 102 -5.36 -3.53 -2.58
C LEU A 102 -5.85 -2.89 -3.89
N GLY A 103 -5.05 -3.04 -4.94
CA GLY A 103 -5.31 -2.59 -6.30
C GLY A 103 -6.68 -3.01 -6.80
N GLU A 104 -6.92 -4.32 -6.84
CA GLU A 104 -8.17 -4.95 -7.26
C GLU A 104 -9.37 -4.50 -6.43
N GLY A 105 -9.20 -4.36 -5.11
CA GLY A 105 -10.27 -3.87 -4.23
C GLY A 105 -10.66 -2.41 -4.50
N MET A 106 -9.71 -1.62 -5.02
CA MET A 106 -9.91 -0.19 -5.28
C MET A 106 -10.29 0.14 -6.73
N GLU A 107 -10.05 -0.77 -7.71
CA GLU A 107 -10.19 -0.50 -9.16
C GLU A 107 -11.54 0.14 -9.51
N ASP A 108 -12.66 -0.39 -9.01
CA ASP A 108 -14.01 0.13 -9.31
C ASP A 108 -14.37 1.41 -8.53
N SER A 109 -13.65 1.68 -7.44
CA SER A 109 -13.91 2.81 -6.53
C SER A 109 -12.99 4.01 -6.78
N ALA A 110 -12.03 3.87 -7.69
CA ALA A 110 -11.05 4.91 -7.98
C ALA A 110 -11.73 6.16 -8.57
N PRO A 111 -11.56 7.35 -7.95
CA PRO A 111 -12.11 8.59 -8.48
C PRO A 111 -11.58 8.88 -9.89
N ALA A 112 -12.44 9.41 -10.75
CA ALA A 112 -12.15 9.57 -12.18
C ALA A 112 -10.92 10.46 -12.48
N ASP A 113 -10.58 11.38 -11.58
CA ASP A 113 -9.44 12.29 -11.70
C ASP A 113 -8.08 11.63 -11.37
N ILE A 114 -8.08 10.49 -10.68
CA ILE A 114 -6.85 9.74 -10.33
C ILE A 114 -6.82 8.29 -10.87
N ALA A 115 -7.97 7.75 -11.30
CA ALA A 115 -8.11 6.37 -11.75
C ALA A 115 -7.09 5.97 -12.82
N GLU A 116 -6.84 6.84 -13.80
CA GLU A 116 -5.89 6.54 -14.87
C GLU A 116 -4.45 6.37 -14.36
N ALA A 117 -3.99 7.25 -13.45
CA ALA A 117 -2.68 7.14 -12.82
C ALA A 117 -2.59 5.90 -11.93
N PHE A 118 -3.65 5.63 -11.16
CA PHE A 118 -3.76 4.45 -10.31
C PHE A 118 -3.62 3.15 -11.13
N HIS A 119 -4.39 2.98 -12.20
CA HIS A 119 -4.34 1.78 -13.03
C HIS A 119 -2.99 1.60 -13.73
N ARG A 120 -2.37 2.70 -14.18
CA ARG A 120 -1.02 2.63 -14.77
C ARG A 120 0.01 2.19 -13.74
N GLN A 121 -0.05 2.69 -12.51
CA GLN A 121 0.86 2.28 -11.45
C GLN A 121 0.67 0.79 -11.07
N LEU A 122 -0.58 0.34 -10.95
CA LEU A 122 -0.89 -1.07 -10.73
C LEU A 122 -0.37 -1.96 -11.87
N THR A 123 -0.47 -1.48 -13.11
CA THR A 123 0.08 -2.15 -14.30
C THR A 123 1.61 -2.22 -14.27
N ALA A 124 2.28 -1.15 -13.84
CA ALA A 124 3.74 -1.12 -13.65
C ALA A 124 4.19 -2.18 -12.65
N VAL A 125 3.52 -2.28 -11.49
CA VAL A 125 3.79 -3.30 -10.48
C VAL A 125 3.55 -4.71 -11.03
N ARG A 126 2.45 -4.94 -11.77
CA ARG A 126 2.17 -6.24 -12.41
C ARG A 126 3.26 -6.63 -13.42
N LYS A 127 3.71 -5.69 -14.26
CA LYS A 127 4.81 -5.92 -15.22
C LYS A 127 6.13 -6.26 -14.53
N SER A 128 6.52 -5.44 -13.55
CA SER A 128 7.73 -5.63 -12.75
C SER A 128 7.73 -6.96 -12.01
N SER A 129 6.64 -7.26 -11.29
CA SER A 129 6.54 -8.47 -10.48
C SER A 129 6.45 -9.75 -11.31
N GLY A 130 5.84 -9.69 -12.50
CA GLY A 130 5.86 -10.77 -13.47
C GLY A 130 7.26 -11.15 -13.97
N LYS A 131 8.26 -10.29 -13.73
CA LYS A 131 9.66 -10.52 -14.07
C LYS A 131 10.52 -10.93 -12.87
N LEU A 132 9.97 -11.00 -11.66
CA LEU A 132 10.68 -11.51 -10.48
C LEU A 132 10.86 -13.04 -10.58
N SER A 133 11.83 -13.50 -11.35
CA SER A 133 12.27 -14.90 -11.38
C SER A 133 13.77 -15.01 -11.59
N THR A 134 14.35 -16.10 -11.10
CA THR A 134 15.77 -16.40 -11.32
C THR A 134 16.07 -16.48 -12.82
N GLY A 135 17.12 -15.79 -13.26
CA GLY A 135 17.55 -15.77 -14.66
C GLY A 135 16.96 -14.66 -15.52
N ASN A 136 15.99 -13.89 -15.02
CA ASN A 136 15.50 -12.70 -15.72
C ASN A 136 16.48 -11.53 -15.58
N ASN A 137 16.42 -10.61 -16.55
CA ASN A 137 17.19 -9.38 -16.50
C ASN A 137 16.65 -8.47 -15.39
N ALA A 138 17.55 -7.96 -14.54
CA ALA A 138 17.23 -6.96 -13.52
C ALA A 138 16.54 -5.73 -14.12
N PHE A 139 16.94 -5.32 -15.33
CA PHE A 139 16.32 -4.21 -16.05
C PHE A 139 14.82 -4.44 -16.29
N ASP A 140 14.40 -5.66 -16.65
CA ASP A 140 12.97 -5.95 -16.88
C ASP A 140 12.12 -5.87 -15.61
N VAL A 141 12.74 -6.03 -14.43
CA VAL A 141 12.09 -5.88 -13.13
C VAL A 141 12.00 -4.40 -12.76
N VAL A 142 13.05 -3.64 -13.03
CA VAL A 142 13.23 -2.25 -12.59
C VAL A 142 12.53 -1.25 -13.52
N ASP A 143 12.73 -1.38 -14.83
CA ASP A 143 12.27 -0.43 -15.84
C ASP A 143 10.79 -0.06 -15.72
N PRO A 144 9.85 -1.00 -15.48
CA PRO A 144 8.44 -0.65 -15.31
C PRO A 144 8.17 0.28 -14.12
N MET A 145 9.01 0.24 -13.08
CA MET A 145 8.84 0.99 -11.83
C MET A 145 9.64 2.30 -11.81
N TYR A 146 10.73 2.38 -12.59
CA TYR A 146 11.71 3.47 -12.55
C TYR A 146 11.84 4.15 -13.91
N ASN A 147 10.76 4.78 -14.35
CA ASN A 147 10.70 5.59 -15.56
C ASN A 147 9.86 6.84 -15.32
N ASP A 148 10.04 7.86 -16.16
CA ASP A 148 9.37 9.16 -16.03
C ASP A 148 7.85 9.06 -15.87
N ARG A 149 7.21 8.04 -16.48
CA ARG A 149 5.77 7.86 -16.39
C ARG A 149 5.36 7.26 -15.04
N ALA A 150 6.04 6.22 -14.59
CA ALA A 150 5.81 5.63 -13.26
C ALA A 150 6.04 6.65 -12.14
N ASP A 151 7.07 7.49 -12.28
CA ASP A 151 7.35 8.58 -11.33
C ASP A 151 6.22 9.62 -11.31
N ALA A 152 5.72 10.02 -12.48
CA ALA A 152 4.61 10.96 -12.58
C ALA A 152 3.30 10.38 -12.00
N ASP A 153 3.02 9.10 -12.26
CA ASP A 153 1.83 8.42 -11.75
C ASP A 153 1.90 8.25 -10.23
N GLN A 154 3.04 7.81 -9.69
CA GLN A 154 3.26 7.72 -8.24
C GLN A 154 3.18 9.09 -7.56
N LYS A 155 3.72 10.15 -8.18
CA LYS A 155 3.59 11.52 -7.68
C LYS A 155 2.12 11.95 -7.63
N ALA A 156 1.35 11.69 -8.68
CA ALA A 156 -0.08 11.99 -8.71
C ALA A 156 -0.84 11.28 -7.57
N LEU A 157 -0.53 10.00 -7.32
CA LEU A 157 -1.14 9.22 -6.23
C LEU A 157 -0.75 9.73 -4.84
N ASN A 158 0.50 10.15 -4.65
CA ASN A 158 0.99 10.69 -3.38
C ASN A 158 0.45 12.09 -3.07
N GLU A 159 0.25 12.92 -4.10
CA GLU A 159 -0.24 14.29 -3.95
C GLU A 159 -1.77 14.38 -3.99
N TYR A 160 -2.45 13.28 -4.30
CA TYR A 160 -3.89 13.20 -4.38
C TYR A 160 -4.55 13.69 -3.08
N LYS A 161 -5.46 14.65 -3.21
CA LYS A 161 -6.18 15.22 -2.07
C LYS A 161 -7.48 14.46 -1.86
N CYS A 162 -7.44 13.63 -0.84
CA CYS A 162 -8.62 13.05 -0.23
C CYS A 162 -9.44 14.14 0.44
N GLY A 163 -10.62 14.41 -0.13
CA GLY A 163 -11.56 15.45 0.31
C GLY A 163 -12.31 15.08 1.59
#